data_AF-A0A7I2V4U3-F1
#
_entry.id   AF-A0A7I2V4U3-F1
#
_cell.length_a   1.000
_cell.length_b   1.000
_cell.length_c   1.000
_cell.angle_alpha   90.00
_cell.angle_beta   90.00
_cell.angle_gamma   90.00
#
_symmetry.space_group_name_H-M   'P 1'
#
loop_
_entity.id
_entity.type
_entity.pdbx_description
1 polymer ?
#
loop_
_entity_poly.entity_id
_entity_poly.type
_entity_poly.pdbx_seq_one_letter_code
_entity_poly.pdbx_strand_id
1 'polypeptide(L)'
;MKQIFFLDDSGPPFGHMVLALGGYLGGFDGNFLWNRIGAEYSSNVPVWSLRLLPALAGALSVPMAYQIVLELHFSHCAAMGAALLMLIENALITQSRLMLLESVLIFFNLL
;
A
#
# COMPACT_ATOMS: atom_id res chain seq x y z
N MET A 1 -18.64 -1.75 -7.42
CA MET A 1 -17.75 -0.62 -7.78
C MET A 1 -18.43 0.26 -8.81
N LYS A 2 -18.29 1.58 -8.67
CA LYS A 2 -18.84 2.55 -9.63
C LYS A 2 -17.85 2.76 -10.78
N GLN A 3 -18.27 2.50 -12.02
CA GLN A 3 -17.47 2.72 -13.23
C GLN A 3 -17.68 4.14 -13.75
N ILE A 4 -17.37 5.12 -12.90
CA ILE A 4 -17.54 6.54 -13.22
C ILE A 4 -16.16 7.10 -13.51
N PHE A 5 -16.03 7.81 -14.64
CA PHE A 5 -14.81 8.52 -14.97
C PHE A 5 -14.61 9.69 -13.99
N PHE A 6 -13.39 9.83 -13.47
CA PHE A 6 -12.98 10.92 -12.60
C PHE A 6 -11.58 11.39 -12.99
N LEU A 7 -11.29 12.66 -12.69
CA LEU A 7 -9.92 13.16 -12.65
C LEU A 7 -9.53 13.34 -11.19
N ASP A 8 -8.32 12.94 -10.86
CA ASP A 8 -7.67 13.16 -9.58
C ASP A 8 -6.22 13.58 -9.82
N ASP A 9 -5.73 14.50 -8.99
CA ASP A 9 -4.36 15.03 -9.04
C ASP A 9 -3.37 14.19 -8.22
N SER A 10 -3.86 13.17 -7.52
CA SER A 10 -3.08 12.32 -6.59
C SER A 10 -2.12 11.33 -7.26
N GLY A 11 -2.14 11.21 -8.59
CA GLY A 11 -1.13 10.48 -9.35
C GLY A 11 -1.67 9.66 -10.52
N PRO A 12 -0.82 8.82 -11.15
CA PRO A 12 -1.22 7.98 -12.27
C PRO A 12 -2.34 6.99 -11.92
N PRO A 13 -3.12 6.53 -12.91
CA PRO A 13 -4.30 5.68 -12.67
C PRO A 13 -3.95 4.29 -12.11
N PHE A 14 -2.71 3.81 -12.31
CA PHE A 14 -2.33 2.45 -11.94
C PHE A 14 -2.50 2.16 -10.44
N GLY A 15 -2.03 3.07 -9.55
CA GLY A 15 -2.16 2.88 -8.11
C GLY A 15 -3.64 2.79 -7.67
N HIS A 16 -4.48 3.67 -8.23
CA HIS A 16 -5.93 3.66 -7.98
C HIS A 16 -6.58 2.36 -8.44
N MET A 17 -6.17 1.84 -9.60
CA MET A 17 -6.68 0.58 -10.14
C MET A 17 -6.30 -0.61 -9.25
N VAL A 18 -5.08 -0.62 -8.69
CA VAL A 18 -4.66 -1.66 -7.73
C VAL A 18 -5.51 -1.60 -6.46
N LEU A 19 -5.73 -0.42 -5.87
CA LEU A 19 -6.59 -0.27 -4.69
C LEU A 19 -8.04 -0.65 -4.99
N ALA A 20 -8.56 -0.26 -6.16
CA ALA A 20 -9.90 -0.64 -6.61
C ALA A 20 -10.04 -2.17 -6.77
N LEU A 21 -9.01 -2.86 -7.27
CA LEU A 21 -8.98 -4.33 -7.34
C LEU A 21 -9.09 -4.94 -5.93
N GLY A 22 -8.36 -4.40 -4.95
CA GLY A 22 -8.47 -4.86 -3.56
C GLY A 22 -9.87 -4.64 -2.97
N GLY A 23 -10.47 -3.48 -3.23
CA GLY A 23 -11.86 -3.19 -2.86
C GLY A 23 -12.85 -4.15 -3.52
N TYR A 24 -12.67 -4.44 -4.81
CA TYR A 24 -13.51 -5.38 -5.55
C TYR A 24 -13.47 -6.80 -4.97
N LEU A 25 -12.26 -7.32 -4.74
CA LEU A 25 -12.08 -8.64 -4.11
C LEU A 25 -12.62 -8.68 -2.68
N GLY A 26 -12.60 -7.54 -1.98
CA GLY A 26 -13.18 -7.38 -0.65
C GLY A 26 -14.70 -7.19 -0.63
N GLY A 27 -15.38 -7.18 -1.77
CA GLY A 27 -16.84 -6.99 -1.85
C GLY A 27 -17.32 -5.54 -1.72
N PHE A 28 -16.43 -4.55 -1.91
CA PHE A 28 -16.81 -3.14 -1.82
C PHE A 28 -17.63 -2.70 -3.03
N ASP A 29 -18.86 -2.23 -2.78
CA ASP A 29 -19.79 -1.80 -3.82
C ASP A 29 -19.48 -0.39 -4.38
N GLY A 30 -18.69 0.41 -3.67
CA GLY A 30 -18.37 1.79 -4.02
C GLY A 30 -19.43 2.80 -3.55
N ASN A 31 -20.40 2.39 -2.72
CA ASN A 31 -21.45 3.24 -2.17
C ASN A 31 -21.04 3.82 -0.81
N PHE A 32 -19.85 4.43 -0.75
CA PHE A 32 -19.41 5.19 0.41
C PHE A 32 -18.74 6.48 -0.05
N LEU A 33 -19.09 7.59 0.60
CA LEU A 33 -18.66 8.92 0.22
C LEU A 33 -17.59 9.42 1.19
N TRP A 34 -16.37 9.59 0.69
CA TRP A 34 -15.17 9.93 1.46
C TRP A 34 -15.02 11.44 1.71
N ASN A 35 -15.97 12.05 2.43
CA ASN A 35 -16.02 13.52 2.53
C ASN A 35 -15.15 14.12 3.63
N ARG A 36 -14.91 13.39 4.73
CA ARG A 36 -14.27 13.95 5.92
C ARG A 36 -13.40 12.92 6.62
N ILE A 37 -12.20 13.32 6.99
CA ILE A 37 -11.30 12.54 7.84
C ILE A 37 -11.93 12.38 9.22
N GLY A 38 -11.97 11.16 9.74
CA GLY A 38 -12.60 10.83 11.03
C GLY A 38 -14.12 10.61 10.95
N ALA A 39 -14.71 10.53 9.76
CA ALA A 39 -16.06 9.99 9.61
C ALA A 39 -16.09 8.49 9.95
N GLU A 40 -17.16 8.04 10.59
CA GLU A 40 -17.34 6.62 10.89
C GLU A 40 -17.60 5.81 9.61
N TYR A 41 -17.06 4.60 9.58
CA TYR A 41 -17.31 3.65 8.50
C TYR A 41 -18.70 3.05 8.65
N SER A 42 -19.48 3.02 7.57
CA SER A 42 -20.71 2.25 7.56
C SER A 42 -20.41 0.75 7.58
N SER A 43 -21.36 -0.06 8.04
CA SER A 43 -21.20 -1.52 8.15
C SER A 43 -20.91 -2.23 6.83
N ASN A 44 -21.15 -1.57 5.70
CA ASN A 44 -20.94 -2.11 4.35
C ASN A 44 -19.52 -1.86 3.80
N VAL A 45 -18.66 -1.12 4.51
CA VAL A 45 -17.30 -0.82 4.04
C VAL A 45 -16.32 -1.89 4.55
N PRO A 46 -15.74 -2.72 3.67
CA PRO A 46 -14.76 -3.73 4.07
C PRO A 46 -13.38 -3.08 4.31
N VAL A 47 -13.23 -2.37 5.43
CA VAL A 47 -12.03 -1.59 5.79
C VAL A 47 -10.77 -2.46 5.81
N TRP A 48 -10.88 -3.69 6.29
CA TRP A 48 -9.76 -4.63 6.33
C TRP A 48 -9.24 -4.96 4.93
N SER A 49 -10.15 -5.31 4.01
CA SER A 49 -9.79 -5.65 2.62
C SER A 49 -9.21 -4.45 1.86
N LEU A 50 -9.75 -3.25 2.10
CA LEU A 50 -9.24 -2.01 1.51
C LEU A 50 -7.82 -1.66 1.98
N ARG A 51 -7.43 -2.06 3.20
CA ARG A 51 -6.08 -1.85 3.74
C ARG A 51 -5.12 -3.00 3.45
N LEU A 52 -5.63 -4.14 3.00
CA LEU A 52 -4.81 -5.34 2.78
C LEU A 52 -3.75 -5.12 1.71
N LEU A 53 -4.10 -4.53 0.56
CA LEU A 53 -3.14 -4.31 -0.53
C LEU A 53 -2.01 -3.32 -0.17
N PRO A 54 -2.29 -2.13 0.41
CA PRO A 54 -1.23 -1.25 0.94
C PRO A 54 -0.34 -1.96 1.96
N ALA A 55 -0.94 -2.74 2.87
CA ALA A 55 -0.19 -3.46 3.90
C ALA A 55 0.70 -4.56 3.30
N LEU A 56 0.22 -5.29 2.29
CA LEU A 56 1.02 -6.29 1.57
C LEU A 56 2.17 -5.65 0.79
N ALA A 57 1.91 -4.54 0.07
CA ALA A 57 2.95 -3.81 -0.65
C ALA A 57 4.04 -3.29 0.31
N GLY A 58 3.62 -2.72 1.46
CA GLY A 58 4.54 -2.32 2.52
C GLY A 58 5.33 -3.48 3.11
N ALA A 59 4.68 -4.61 3.39
CA ALA A 59 5.35 -5.79 3.93
C ALA A 59 6.37 -6.39 2.94
N LEU A 60 6.05 -6.42 1.65
CA LEU A 60 6.94 -6.94 0.60
C LEU A 60 8.11 -5.99 0.29
N SER A 61 8.00 -4.70 0.62
CA SER A 61 9.11 -3.75 0.47
C SER A 61 10.32 -4.10 1.37
N VAL A 62 10.09 -4.72 2.53
CA VAL A 62 11.13 -5.14 3.49
C VAL A 62 12.07 -6.23 2.94
N PRO A 63 11.57 -7.39 2.45
CA PRO A 63 12.44 -8.38 1.82
C PRO A 63 13.05 -7.87 0.50
N MET A 64 12.41 -6.91 -0.18
CA MET A 64 13.00 -6.31 -1.38
C MET A 64 14.27 -5.52 -1.05
N ALA A 65 14.28 -4.77 0.06
CA ALA A 65 15.50 -4.11 0.54
C ALA A 65 16.64 -5.08 0.85
N TYR A 66 16.33 -6.26 1.42
CA TYR A 66 17.33 -7.32 1.61
C TYR A 66 17.93 -7.76 0.26
N GLN A 67 17.07 -8.05 -0.72
CA GLN A 67 17.49 -8.50 -2.05
C GLN A 67 18.33 -7.45 -2.77
N ILE A 68 17.92 -6.18 -2.76
CA ILE A 68 18.67 -5.07 -3.37
C ILE A 68 20.09 -4.99 -2.80
N VAL A 69 20.25 -5.08 -1.47
CA VAL A 69 21.57 -5.01 -0.84
C VAL A 69 22.45 -6.21 -1.20
N LEU A 70 21.86 -7.40 -1.39
CA LEU A 70 22.58 -8.56 -1.90
C LEU A 70 23.00 -8.38 -3.37
N GLU A 71 22.13 -7.86 -4.24
CA GLU A 71 22.45 -7.56 -5.65
C GLU A 71 23.53 -6.48 -5.77
N LEU A 72 23.63 -5.58 -4.79
CA LEU A 72 24.73 -4.63 -4.64
C LEU A 72 26.04 -5.26 -4.12
N HIS A 73 26.11 -6.59 -3.98
CA HIS A 73 27.29 -7.37 -3.58
C HIS A 73 27.78 -7.12 -2.14
N PHE A 74 26.88 -6.69 -1.24
CA PHE A 74 27.19 -6.60 0.19
C PHE A 74 27.00 -7.95 0.90
N SER A 75 27.47 -8.05 2.16
CA SER A 75 27.32 -9.26 2.97
C SER A 75 25.87 -9.49 3.41
N HIS A 76 25.51 -10.74 3.69
CA HIS A 76 24.19 -11.09 4.23
C HIS A 76 23.87 -10.37 5.55
N CYS A 77 24.89 -10.05 6.37
CA CYS A 77 24.70 -9.27 7.59
C CYS A 77 24.28 -7.83 7.28
N ALA A 78 24.89 -7.19 6.26
CA ALA A 78 24.51 -5.85 5.84
C ALA A 78 23.10 -5.84 5.22
N ALA A 79 22.77 -6.83 4.40
CA ALA A 79 21.42 -6.98 3.83
C ALA A 79 20.35 -7.18 4.91
N MET A 80 20.62 -8.02 5.92
CA MET A 80 19.74 -8.20 7.07
C MET A 80 19.58 -6.91 7.87
N GLY A 81 20.67 -6.16 8.07
CA GLY A 81 20.64 -4.86 8.72
C GLY A 81 19.74 -3.85 7.99
N ALA A 82 19.86 -3.77 6.67
CA ALA A 82 19.02 -2.89 5.85
C ALA A 82 17.53 -3.25 5.94
N ALA A 83 17.20 -4.55 5.84
CA ALA A 83 15.82 -5.01 5.98
C ALA A 83 15.26 -4.74 7.39
N LEU A 84 16.06 -4.94 8.45
CA LEU A 84 15.65 -4.63 9.82
C LEU A 84 15.40 -3.14 10.04
N LEU A 85 16.27 -2.27 9.51
CA LEU A 85 16.07 -0.82 9.57
C LEU A 85 14.77 -0.40 8.89
N MET A 86 14.48 -0.98 7.72
CA MET A 86 13.25 -0.71 6.99
C MET A 86 12.00 -1.27 7.71
N LEU A 87 12.12 -2.44 8.34
CA LEU A 87 11.04 -3.08 9.10
C LEU A 87 10.59 -2.24 10.30
N ILE A 88 11.51 -1.52 10.96
CA ILE A 88 11.22 -0.70 12.14
C ILE A 88 11.00 0.78 11.82
N GLU A 89 11.02 1.17 10.54
CA GLU A 89 10.82 2.56 10.13
C GLU A 89 9.33 2.95 10.26
N ASN A 90 9.04 3.81 11.23
CA ASN A 90 7.69 4.23 11.58
C ASN A 90 6.96 4.91 10.42
N ALA A 91 7.67 5.67 9.58
CA ALA A 91 7.06 6.32 8.42
C ALA A 91 6.50 5.29 7.42
N LEU A 92 7.22 4.21 7.15
CA LEU A 92 6.78 3.14 6.25
C LEU A 92 5.65 2.31 6.84
N ILE A 93 5.71 2.03 8.15
CA ILE A 93 4.64 1.31 8.87
C ILE A 93 3.33 2.10 8.84
N THR A 94 3.39 3.41 9.09
CA THR A 94 2.20 4.27 9.09
C THR A 94 1.58 4.40 7.71
N GLN A 95 2.41 4.59 6.67
CA GLN A 95 1.99 4.65 5.27
C GLN A 95 1.28 3.37 4.82
N SER A 96 1.86 2.20 5.11
CA SER A 96 1.33 0.89 4.70
C SER A 96 0.07 0.46 5.45
N ARG A 97 -0.24 1.10 6.57
CA ARG A 97 -1.45 0.80 7.37
C ARG A 97 -2.71 1.48 6.84
N LEU A 98 -2.57 2.55 6.07
CA LEU A 98 -3.69 3.35 5.55
C LEU A 98 -4.01 2.98 4.10
N MET A 99 -5.14 3.46 3.59
CA MET A 99 -5.57 3.24 2.19
C MET A 99 -4.86 4.22 1.25
N LEU A 100 -3.52 4.21 1.32
CA LEU A 100 -2.64 5.16 0.65
C LEU A 100 -1.99 4.53 -0.58
N LEU A 101 -1.74 5.34 -1.61
CA LEU A 101 -1.14 4.93 -2.89
C LEU A 101 0.38 4.73 -2.76
N GLU A 102 0.96 5.43 -1.80
CA GLU A 102 2.39 5.55 -1.57
C GLU A 102 3.03 4.20 -1.25
N SER A 103 2.34 3.31 -0.54
CA SER A 103 2.90 1.98 -0.23
C SER A 103 3.01 1.10 -1.48
N VAL A 104 2.05 1.23 -2.40
CA VAL A 104 2.09 0.56 -3.70
C VAL A 104 3.19 1.17 -4.56
N LEU A 105 3.32 2.50 -4.56
CA LEU A 105 4.38 3.21 -5.28
C LEU A 105 5.78 2.80 -4.81
N ILE A 106 6.03 2.80 -3.50
CA ILE A 106 7.32 2.41 -2.91
C ILE A 106 7.67 0.97 -3.29
N PHE A 107 6.70 0.05 -3.20
CA PHE A 107 6.93 -1.33 -3.60
C PHE A 107 7.38 -1.45 -5.07
N PHE A 108 6.68 -0.81 -6.00
CA PHE A 108 7.07 -0.83 -7.42
C PHE A 108 8.32 -0.03 -7.75
N ASN A 109 8.75 0.89 -6.87
CA ASN A 109 10.03 1.58 -7.04
C ASN A 109 11.23 0.70 -6.65
N LEU A 110 11.02 -0.23 -5.71
CA LEU A 110 12.03 -1.17 -5.25
C LEU A 110 12.11 -2.45 -6.09
N LEU A 111 11.03 -2.77 -6.82
CA LEU A 111 10.95 -3.91 -7.73
C LEU A 111 11.78 -3.67 -9.00
#